data_AF-A0A4P0Y7N7-F1
#
_entry.id   AF-A0A4P0Y7N7-F1
#
_cell.length_a   1.000
_cell.length_b   1.000
_cell.length_c   1.000
_cell.angle_alpha   90.00
_cell.angle_beta   90.00
_cell.angle_gamma   90.00
#
_symmetry.space_group_name_H-M   'P 1'
#
loop_
_entity.id
_entity.type
_entity.pdbx_description
1 polymer ?
#
loop_
_entity_poly.entity_id
_entity_poly.type
_entity_poly.pdbx_seq_one_letter_code
_entity_poly.pdbx_strand_id
1 'polypeptide(L)'
;MLEFPQPENNPEEFYAVTEIPTGGIVKYETDAKTGFIVADRFQSMPVAYPANYGSLTQSLAGDGDPLDVVFYTRAPMAPGTLIKLRAIGCAEDDRRR
;
A
#
# COMPACT_ATOMS: atom_id res chain seq x y z
N MET A 1 13.57 0.66 1.69
CA MET A 1 12.82 0.76 0.43
C MET A 1 12.48 -0.65 0.02
N LEU A 2 11.23 -0.93 -0.34
CA LEU A 2 10.84 -2.29 -0.75
C LEU A 2 11.52 -2.65 -2.07
N GLU A 3 12.36 -3.69 -2.07
CA GLU A 3 13.32 -3.93 -3.16
C GLU A 3 12.72 -4.57 -4.41
N PHE A 4 11.49 -5.10 -4.35
CA PHE A 4 10.89 -5.82 -5.47
C PHE A 4 10.76 -4.92 -6.72
N PRO A 5 11.27 -5.36 -7.89
CA PRO A 5 11.38 -4.50 -9.06
C PRO A 5 10.04 -4.10 -9.67
N GLN A 6 9.97 -2.86 -10.17
CA GLN A 6 8.85 -2.39 -10.98
C GLN A 6 8.91 -2.94 -12.43
N PRO A 7 7.77 -3.08 -13.12
CA PRO A 7 7.76 -3.55 -14.50
C PRO A 7 8.29 -2.47 -15.47
N GLU A 8 8.67 -2.87 -16.69
CA GLU A 8 9.25 -1.96 -17.69
C GLU A 8 8.31 -0.83 -18.12
N ASN A 9 7.00 -1.08 -18.13
CA ASN A 9 5.95 -0.12 -18.52
C ASN A 9 5.45 0.77 -17.37
N ASN A 10 6.21 0.89 -16.28
CA ASN A 10 5.99 1.90 -15.23
C ASN A 10 6.02 3.32 -15.85
N PRO A 11 5.05 4.24 -15.58
CA PRO A 11 4.03 4.20 -14.52
C PRO A 11 2.66 3.67 -14.93
N GLU A 12 2.49 3.08 -16.11
CA GLU A 12 1.20 2.52 -16.51
C GLU A 12 0.82 1.33 -15.62
N GLU A 13 1.79 0.44 -15.37
CA GLU A 13 1.66 -0.67 -14.42
C GLU A 13 2.73 -0.59 -13.34
N PHE A 14 2.40 -1.04 -12.13
CA PHE A 14 3.33 -1.09 -11.02
C PHE A 14 2.97 -2.21 -10.03
N TYR A 15 3.96 -2.67 -9.27
CA TYR A 15 3.78 -3.56 -8.14
C TYR A 15 3.62 -2.78 -6.84
N ALA A 16 2.70 -3.26 -6.02
CA ALA A 16 2.53 -2.83 -4.64
C ALA A 16 2.42 -4.04 -3.72
N VAL A 17 2.89 -3.88 -2.47
CA VAL A 17 2.65 -4.85 -1.40
C VAL A 17 1.33 -4.53 -0.72
N THR A 18 0.50 -5.54 -0.51
CA THR A 18 -0.75 -5.40 0.26
C THR A 18 -0.41 -5.32 1.74
N GLU A 19 -0.89 -4.30 2.43
CA GLU A 19 -0.70 -4.14 3.87
C GLU A 19 -2.02 -4.35 4.60
N ILE A 20 -3.06 -3.61 4.21
CA ILE A 20 -4.37 -3.71 4.87
C ILE A 20 -5.39 -4.26 3.87
N PRO A 21 -6.00 -5.43 4.14
CA PRO A 21 -7.05 -5.97 3.31
C PRO A 21 -8.30 -5.08 3.35
N THR A 22 -9.11 -5.08 2.29
CA THR A 22 -10.46 -4.51 2.35
C THR A 22 -11.24 -5.07 3.54
N GLY A 23 -11.88 -4.20 4.32
CA GLY A 23 -12.59 -4.57 5.55
C GLY A 23 -11.69 -4.76 6.77
N GLY A 24 -10.37 -4.60 6.63
CA GLY A 24 -9.41 -4.75 7.71
C GLY A 24 -9.51 -3.63 8.76
N ILE A 25 -9.30 -4.03 10.02
CA ILE A 25 -9.23 -3.13 11.19
C ILE A 25 -7.84 -3.13 11.85
N VAL A 26 -6.91 -3.95 11.35
CA VAL A 26 -5.51 -3.98 11.79
C VAL A 26 -4.70 -3.21 10.76
N LYS A 27 -3.95 -2.21 11.24
CA LYS A 27 -2.96 -1.52 10.44
C LYS A 27 -1.69 -2.36 10.46
N TYR A 28 -1.49 -3.13 9.40
CA TYR A 28 -0.21 -3.75 9.11
C TYR A 28 0.68 -2.75 8.36
N GLU A 29 1.98 -2.88 8.52
CA GLU A 29 3.00 -2.17 7.75
C GLU A 29 4.09 -3.15 7.33
N THR A 30 4.65 -2.93 6.15
CA THR A 30 5.80 -3.68 5.67
C THR A 30 7.07 -2.97 6.11
N ASP A 31 7.89 -3.64 6.92
CA ASP A 31 9.19 -3.09 7.29
C ASP A 31 10.09 -3.02 6.06
N ALA A 32 10.41 -1.80 5.62
CA ALA A 32 11.10 -1.57 4.37
C ALA A 32 12.58 -2.01 4.36
N LYS A 33 13.12 -2.51 5.48
CA LYS A 33 14.48 -3.05 5.60
C LYS A 33 14.50 -4.57 5.53
N THR A 34 13.52 -5.24 6.15
CA THR A 34 13.48 -6.69 6.32
C THR A 34 12.43 -7.37 5.42
N GLY A 35 11.44 -6.61 4.94
CA GLY A 35 10.31 -7.12 4.17
C GLY A 35 9.25 -7.86 5.00
N PHE A 36 9.40 -7.91 6.33
CA PHE A 36 8.38 -8.50 7.19
C PHE A 36 7.16 -7.60 7.32
N ILE A 37 5.98 -8.22 7.42
CA ILE A 37 4.78 -7.54 7.84
C ILE A 37 4.71 -7.48 9.36
N VAL A 38 4.48 -6.28 9.86
CA VAL A 38 4.37 -5.94 11.28
C VAL A 38 2.98 -5.39 11.54
N ALA A 39 2.30 -5.88 12.57
CA ALA A 39 1.07 -5.26 13.05
C ALA A 39 1.44 -4.02 13.88
N ASP A 40 1.20 -2.83 13.34
CA ASP A 40 1.45 -1.56 14.03
C ASP A 40 0.40 -1.34 15.13
N ARG A 41 -0.89 -1.38 14.76
CA ARG A 41 -1.99 -1.18 15.71
C ARG A 41 -3.33 -1.70 15.20
N PHE A 42 -4.28 -1.84 16.13
CA PHE A 42 -5.71 -1.93 15.81
C PHE A 42 -6.28 -0.53 15.63
N GLN A 43 -7.22 -0.35 14.68
CA GLN A 43 -7.95 0.90 14.51
C GLN A 43 -8.77 1.21 15.78
N SER A 44 -8.65 2.44 16.29
CA SER A 44 -9.35 2.88 17.50
C SER A 44 -10.82 3.25 17.23
N MET A 45 -11.10 3.69 16.00
CA MET A 45 -12.46 3.99 15.53
C MET A 45 -13.05 2.76 14.84
N PRO A 46 -14.39 2.57 14.87
CA PRO A 46 -15.06 1.46 14.20
C PRO A 46 -15.15 1.71 12.68
N VAL A 47 -14.00 1.98 12.06
CA VAL A 47 -13.83 2.20 10.63
C VAL A 47 -13.00 1.06 10.06
N ALA A 48 -13.43 0.55 8.91
CA ALA A 48 -12.72 -0.46 8.16
C ALA A 48 -12.29 0.13 6.82
N TYR A 49 -11.17 -0.34 6.29
CA TYR A 49 -10.68 0.15 5.00
C TYR A 49 -11.65 -0.27 3.87
N PRO A 50 -12.16 0.68 3.06
CA PRO A 50 -13.15 0.37 2.02
C PRO A 50 -12.56 -0.35 0.80
N ALA A 51 -11.23 -0.40 0.70
CA ALA A 51 -10.46 -1.06 -0.34
C ALA A 51 -9.14 -1.55 0.25
N ASN A 52 -8.38 -2.36 -0.49
CA ASN A 52 -7.06 -2.76 -0.02
C ASN A 52 -6.13 -1.55 -0.03
N TYR A 53 -5.23 -1.52 0.94
CA TYR A 53 -4.22 -0.51 1.11
C TYR A 53 -2.84 -1.14 1.06
N GLY A 54 -1.87 -0.44 0.50
CA GLY A 54 -0.50 -0.92 0.42
C GLY A 54 0.49 0.14 -0.02
N SER A 55 1.70 -0.31 -0.28
CA SER A 55 2.85 0.54 -0.61
C SER A 55 3.47 0.13 -1.94
N LEU A 56 3.77 1.09 -2.82
CA LEU A 56 4.54 0.81 -4.05
C LEU A 56 5.94 0.33 -3.73
N THR A 57 6.39 -0.68 -4.45
CA THR A 57 7.80 -1.11 -4.36
C THR A 57 8.71 -0.12 -5.08
N GLN A 58 9.98 -0.03 -4.67
CA GLN A 58 10.96 0.88 -5.28
C GLN A 58 10.46 2.33 -5.47
N SER A 59 9.70 2.85 -4.50
CA SER A 59 9.22 4.23 -4.48
C SER A 59 9.71 4.98 -3.25
N LEU A 60 9.77 6.31 -3.36
CA LEU A 60 10.06 7.24 -2.27
C LEU A 60 9.22 8.50 -2.49
N ALA A 61 8.30 8.76 -1.57
CA ALA A 61 7.47 9.95 -1.52
C ALA A 61 8.22 11.13 -0.88
N GLY A 62 7.62 12.32 -0.89
CA GLY A 62 8.26 13.55 -0.41
C GLY A 62 8.57 13.59 1.08
N ASP A 63 7.96 12.69 1.86
CA ASP A 63 8.19 12.49 3.30
C ASP A 63 9.22 11.39 3.61
N GLY A 64 9.71 10.67 2.59
CA GLY A 64 10.71 9.62 2.74
C GLY A 64 10.14 8.21 2.92
N ASP A 65 8.81 8.05 2.87
CA ASP A 65 8.15 6.74 2.90
C ASP A 65 7.83 6.25 1.48
N PRO A 66 7.58 4.94 1.27
CA PRO A 66 7.04 4.45 0.01
C PRO A 66 5.72 5.14 -0.35
N LEU A 67 5.44 5.28 -1.65
CA LEU A 67 4.18 5.87 -2.10
C LEU A 67 3.01 4.92 -1.78
N ASP A 68 2.00 5.45 -1.10
CA ASP A 68 0.80 4.72 -0.73
C ASP A 68 -0.11 4.44 -1.94
N VAL A 69 -0.81 3.31 -1.90
CA VAL A 69 -1.85 2.96 -2.86
C VAL A 69 -3.09 2.38 -2.23
N VAL A 70 -4.22 2.79 -2.79
CA VAL A 70 -5.53 2.18 -2.56
C VAL A 70 -5.97 1.47 -3.82
N PHE A 71 -6.35 0.20 -3.73
CA PHE A 71 -6.69 -0.59 -4.91
C PHE A 71 -7.85 -1.55 -4.68
N TYR A 72 -8.64 -1.72 -5.74
CA TYR A 72 -9.87 -2.50 -5.73
C TYR A 72 -9.63 -3.88 -6.33
N THR A 73 -10.09 -4.92 -5.62
CA THR A 73 -10.05 -6.31 -6.04
C THR A 73 -11.43 -6.95 -5.81
N ARG A 74 -11.65 -8.15 -6.37
CA ARG A 74 -12.92 -8.89 -6.20
C ARG A 74 -13.07 -9.51 -4.80
N ALA A 75 -11.98 -9.64 -4.06
CA ALA A 75 -11.92 -10.18 -2.70
C ALA A 75 -10.76 -9.53 -1.94
N PRO A 76 -10.83 -9.42 -0.60
CA PRO A 76 -9.73 -8.89 0.19
C PRO A 76 -8.42 -9.64 -0.06
N MET A 77 -7.33 -8.90 -0.24
CA MET A 77 -5.99 -9.46 -0.44
C MET A 77 -5.34 -9.79 0.89
N ALA A 78 -4.56 -10.88 0.96
CA ALA A 78 -3.81 -11.20 2.16
C ALA A 78 -2.65 -10.21 2.36
N PRO A 79 -2.37 -9.75 3.61
CA PRO A 79 -1.20 -8.93 3.90
C PRO A 79 0.09 -9.61 3.42
N GLY A 80 0.99 -8.84 2.81
CA GLY A 80 2.29 -9.27 2.33
C GLY A 80 2.27 -9.76 0.88
N THR A 81 1.09 -9.78 0.26
CA THR A 81 0.95 -10.19 -1.14
C THR A 81 1.35 -9.06 -2.06
N LEU A 82 2.23 -9.35 -3.03
CA LEU A 82 2.51 -8.46 -4.14
C LEU A 82 1.41 -8.57 -5.20
N ILE A 83 0.97 -7.43 -5.70
CA ILE A 83 -0.01 -7.35 -6.78
C ILE A 83 0.43 -6.33 -7.81
N LYS A 84 0.26 -6.68 -9.09
CA LYS A 84 0.42 -5.75 -10.19
C LYS A 84 -0.85 -4.95 -10.39
N LEU A 85 -0.73 -3.64 -10.46
CA LEU A 85 -1.83 -2.68 -10.54
C LEU A 85 -1.62 -1.74 -11.73
N ARG A 86 -2.71 -1.11 -12.17
CA ARG A 86 -2.73 -0.05 -13.18
C ARG A 86 -3.34 1.21 -12.58
N ALA A 87 -2.66 2.35 -12.69
CA ALA A 87 -3.19 3.62 -12.18
C ALA A 87 -4.47 4.03 -12.92
N ILE A 88 -5.43 4.57 -12.16
CA ILE A 88 -6.65 5.21 -12.71
C ILE A 88 -6.84 6.64 -12.21
N GLY A 89 -6.03 7.08 -11.24
CA GLY A 89 -6.08 8.40 -10.63
C GLY A 89 -5.06 8.52 -9.50
N CYS A 90 -4.85 9.74 -9.03
CA CYS A 90 -4.02 10.06 -7.87
C CYS A 90 -4.82 11.01 -6.97
N ALA A 91 -4.68 10.85 -5.66
CA ALA A 91 -5.20 11.80 -4.68
C ALA A 91 -4.02 12.56 -4.08
N GLU A 92 -4.07 13.88 -4.10
CA GLU A 92 -3.10 14.74 -3.45
C GLU A 92 -3.66 15.16 -2.09
N ASP A 93 -2.93 14.81 -1.02
CA ASP A 93 -3.22 15.31 0.33
C ASP A 93 -2.35 16.54 0.57
N ASP A 94 -2.96 17.74 0.50
CA ASP A 94 -2.26 18.97 0.89
C ASP A 94 -2.21 19.06 2.41
N ARG A 95 -1.18 18.45 3.00
CA ARG A 95 -0.90 18.56 4.44
C ARG A 95 -0.42 19.96 4.88
N ARG A 96 -0.54 21.00 4.03
CA ARG A 96 -0.39 22.40 4.47
C ARG A 96 -1.66 22.89 5.17
N ARG A 97 -1.88 22.39 6.38
CA ARG A 97 -2.55 23.12 7.46
C ARG A 97 -1.92 22.79 8.80
#